data_AF-A0AAV2EEX9-F1
#
_entry.id   AF-A0AAV2EEX9-F1
#
_cell.length_a   1.000
_cell.length_b   1.000
_cell.length_c   1.000
_cell.angle_alpha   90.00
_cell.angle_beta   90.00
_cell.angle_gamma   90.00
#
_symmetry.space_group_name_H-M   'P 1'
#
loop_
_entity.id
_entity.type
_entity.pdbx_description
1 polymer ?
#
loop_
_entity_poly.entity_id
_entity_poly.type
_entity_poly.pdbx_seq_one_letter_code
_entity_poly.pdbx_strand_id
1 'polypeptide(L)'
;MADNVQADPSVENVAANAQHQPAVDPMADRYYLHGSEQPGLILVGEKLTTTNYNDWSQAMLNALGAKNKLGFINGSIPHPGENHQNAWA
;
A
#
# COMPACT_ATOMS: atom_id res chain seq x y z
N MET A 1 2.17 63.31 15.95
CA MET A 1 3.41 62.53 15.82
C MET A 1 3.11 61.11 16.30
N ALA A 2 3.09 60.18 15.35
CA ALA A 2 3.04 58.72 15.46
C ALA A 2 1.95 58.06 16.34
N ASP A 3 0.85 57.66 15.69
CA ASP A 3 0.03 56.52 16.10
C ASP A 3 0.86 55.24 16.00
N ASN A 4 1.20 54.64 17.15
CA ASN A 4 1.91 53.36 17.24
C ASN A 4 0.89 52.21 17.13
N VAL A 5 0.50 51.87 15.90
CA VAL A 5 -0.25 50.64 15.60
C VAL A 5 0.71 49.48 15.78
N GLN A 6 0.53 48.75 16.87
CA GLN A 6 1.24 47.50 17.12
C GLN A 6 0.80 46.50 16.04
N ALA A 7 1.71 46.15 15.13
CA ALA A 7 1.49 45.09 14.16
C ALA A 7 1.30 43.77 14.93
N ASP A 8 0.12 43.18 14.81
CA ASP A 8 -0.18 41.84 15.26
C ASP A 8 0.67 40.85 14.46
N PRO A 9 1.55 40.02 15.08
CA PRO A 9 2.41 39.11 14.35
C PRO A 9 1.70 37.83 13.87
N SER A 10 0.37 37.78 13.85
CA SER A 10 -0.38 36.52 13.67
C SER A 10 -0.83 36.18 12.24
N VAL A 11 -0.48 36.94 11.19
CA VAL A 11 -1.10 36.73 9.85
C VAL A 11 -0.21 36.21 8.72
N GLU A 12 1.09 35.95 8.91
CA GLU A 12 1.98 35.63 7.76
C GLU A 12 2.54 34.20 7.68
N ASN A 13 2.09 33.25 8.51
CA ASN A 13 2.60 31.87 8.45
C ASN A 13 1.63 30.81 7.89
N VAL A 14 0.57 31.20 7.18
CA VAL A 14 -0.41 30.24 6.65
C VAL A 14 -0.06 29.68 5.25
N ALA A 15 0.97 30.19 4.55
CA ALA A 15 1.19 29.87 3.13
C ALA A 15 2.47 29.07 2.79
N ALA A 16 3.33 28.73 3.75
CA ALA A 16 4.63 28.12 3.42
C ALA A 16 4.94 26.80 4.15
N ASN A 17 3.97 26.17 4.80
CA ASN A 17 4.12 24.79 5.27
C ASN A 17 3.27 23.84 4.43
N ALA A 18 3.37 23.96 3.10
CA ALA A 18 3.19 22.80 2.23
C ALA A 18 4.36 21.86 2.53
N GLN A 19 4.26 21.15 3.65
CA GLN A 19 5.18 20.09 4.00
C GLN A 19 5.23 19.18 2.78
N HIS A 20 6.40 19.16 2.15
CA HIS A 20 6.80 18.11 1.24
C HIS A 20 6.71 16.82 2.04
N GLN A 21 5.52 16.22 2.12
CA GLN A 21 5.43 14.81 2.39
C GLN A 21 6.23 14.19 1.25
N PRO A 22 7.34 13.47 1.54
CA PRO A 22 7.93 12.64 0.51
C PRO A 22 6.78 11.80 -0.01
N ALA A 23 6.58 11.78 -1.33
CA ALA A 23 5.57 10.92 -1.93
C ALA A 23 5.86 9.50 -1.45
N VAL A 24 5.14 9.06 -0.43
CA VAL A 24 5.23 7.71 0.10
C VAL A 24 4.74 6.85 -1.04
N ASP A 25 5.64 6.07 -1.63
CA ASP A 25 5.26 5.11 -2.64
C ASP A 25 4.20 4.20 -2.01
N PRO A 26 2.93 4.24 -2.45
CA PRO A 26 1.89 3.40 -1.88
C PRO A 26 2.24 1.91 -2.04
N MET A 27 3.05 1.55 -3.05
CA MET A 27 3.54 0.19 -3.24
C MET A 27 4.58 -0.24 -2.20
N ALA A 28 5.13 0.68 -1.42
CA ALA A 28 6.01 0.37 -0.30
C ALA A 28 5.24 -0.07 0.97
N ASP A 29 3.93 0.18 1.03
CA ASP A 29 3.09 -0.37 2.10
C ASP A 29 2.76 -1.84 1.81
N ARG A 30 3.17 -2.70 2.76
CA ARG A 30 2.99 -4.16 2.69
C ARG A 30 1.52 -4.61 2.67
N TYR A 31 0.59 -3.76 3.09
CA TYR A 31 -0.85 -4.05 3.08
C TYR A 31 -1.60 -3.29 2.00
N TYR A 32 -0.89 -2.58 1.11
CA TYR A 32 -1.50 -1.84 0.03
C TYR A 32 -2.21 -2.77 -0.96
N LEU A 33 -3.48 -2.44 -1.24
CA LEU A 33 -4.26 -3.10 -2.27
C LEU A 33 -4.32 -2.20 -3.51
N HIS A 34 -3.67 -2.64 -4.59
CA HIS A 34 -3.71 -1.90 -5.86
C HIS A 34 -5.13 -1.92 -6.45
N GLY A 35 -5.58 -0.83 -7.07
CA GLY A 35 -6.95 -0.71 -7.61
C GLY A 35 -7.31 -1.71 -8.71
N SER A 36 -6.32 -2.36 -9.33
CA SER A 36 -6.52 -3.45 -10.30
C SER A 36 -6.68 -4.84 -9.67
N GLU A 37 -6.60 -4.93 -8.34
CA GLU A 37 -6.82 -6.18 -7.61
C GLU A 37 -8.31 -6.49 -7.56
N GLN A 38 -8.69 -7.65 -8.09
CA GLN A 38 -10.08 -8.10 -8.15
C GLN A 38 -10.20 -9.55 -7.69
N PRO A 39 -11.23 -9.93 -6.92
CA PRO A 39 -11.43 -11.30 -6.45
C PRO A 39 -11.51 -12.35 -7.56
N GLY A 40 -11.94 -11.95 -8.77
CA GLY A 40 -12.06 -12.84 -9.94
C GLY A 40 -10.81 -12.96 -10.80
N LEU A 41 -9.67 -12.41 -10.38
CA LEU A 41 -8.45 -12.45 -11.20
C LEU A 41 -7.89 -13.87 -11.29
N ILE A 42 -7.76 -14.37 -12.52
CA ILE A 42 -7.05 -15.63 -12.79
C ILE A 42 -5.54 -15.34 -12.78
N LEU A 43 -4.84 -15.86 -11.76
CA LEU A 43 -3.39 -15.68 -11.61
C LEU A 43 -2.58 -16.64 -12.49
N VAL A 44 -3.07 -17.88 -12.63
CA VAL A 44 -2.47 -18.92 -13.46
C VAL A 44 -3.59 -19.52 -14.30
N GLY A 45 -3.45 -19.48 -15.62
CA GLY A 45 -4.47 -19.99 -16.54
C GLY A 45 -4.58 -21.52 -16.55
N GLU A 46 -3.49 -22.21 -16.20
CA GLU A 46 -3.48 -23.65 -16.08
C GLU A 46 -4.14 -24.12 -14.78
N LYS A 47 -5.02 -25.11 -14.90
CA LYS A 47 -5.60 -25.78 -13.73
C LYS A 47 -4.56 -26.68 -13.08
N LEU A 48 -4.47 -26.65 -11.76
CA LEU A 48 -3.62 -27.56 -11.01
C LEU A 48 -4.12 -29.02 -11.16
N THR A 49 -3.18 -29.90 -11.47
CA THR A 49 -3.33 -31.36 -11.61
C THR A 49 -2.19 -32.05 -10.86
N THR A 50 -2.24 -33.38 -10.76
CA THR A 50 -1.21 -34.16 -10.06
C THR A 50 0.16 -34.13 -10.76
N THR A 51 0.20 -33.82 -12.06
CA THR A 51 1.43 -33.91 -12.87
C THR A 51 2.06 -32.56 -13.18
N ASN A 52 1.33 -31.45 -13.08
CA ASN A 52 1.83 -30.11 -13.43
C ASN A 52 2.16 -29.23 -12.21
N TYR A 53 2.29 -29.81 -11.02
CA TYR A 53 2.53 -29.03 -9.80
C TYR A 53 3.75 -28.12 -9.89
N ASN A 54 4.86 -28.61 -10.46
CA ASN A 54 6.08 -27.81 -10.57
C ASN A 54 5.87 -26.57 -11.45
N ASP A 55 5.32 -26.75 -12.65
CA ASP A 55 5.07 -25.64 -13.58
C ASP A 55 4.02 -24.68 -13.02
N TRP A 56 2.94 -25.22 -12.45
CA TRP A 56 1.89 -24.43 -11.81
C TRP A 56 2.40 -23.62 -10.63
N SER A 57 3.23 -24.21 -9.76
CA SER A 57 3.76 -23.52 -8.58
C SER A 57 4.72 -22.40 -8.98
N GLN A 58 5.57 -22.60 -9.99
CA GLN A 58 6.45 -21.56 -10.52
C GLN A 58 5.63 -20.43 -11.16
N ALA A 59 4.62 -20.76 -11.96
CA ALA A 59 3.71 -19.77 -12.54
C ALA A 59 2.99 -18.96 -11.46
N MET A 60 2.50 -19.61 -10.40
CA MET A 60 1.83 -18.96 -9.27
C MET A 60 2.78 -18.03 -8.51
N LEU A 61 4.01 -18.50 -8.22
CA LEU A 61 5.04 -17.69 -7.55
C LEU A 61 5.40 -16.46 -8.39
N ASN A 62 5.55 -16.60 -9.69
CA ASN A 62 5.84 -15.49 -10.60
C ASN A 62 4.68 -14.48 -10.65
N ALA A 63 3.44 -14.96 -10.77
CA ALA A 63 2.26 -14.12 -10.79
C ALA A 63 2.08 -13.33 -9.48
N LEU A 64 2.32 -13.96 -8.33
CA LEU A 64 2.28 -13.30 -7.03
C LEU A 64 3.46 -12.37 -6.80
N GLY A 65 4.67 -12.75 -7.25
CA GLY A 65 5.88 -11.95 -7.18
C GLY A 65 5.78 -10.64 -7.94
N ALA A 66 5.22 -10.68 -9.17
CA ALA A 66 4.95 -9.49 -9.96
C ALA A 66 4.01 -8.49 -9.28
N LYS A 67 3.23 -8.95 -8.29
CA LYS A 67 2.27 -8.14 -7.52
C LYS A 67 2.73 -7.87 -6.09
N ASN A 68 3.97 -8.21 -5.74
CA ASN A 68 4.52 -8.12 -4.38
C ASN A 68 3.72 -8.90 -3.31
N LYS A 69 3.05 -9.99 -3.69
CA LYS A 69 2.15 -10.76 -2.80
C LYS A 69 2.77 -12.00 -2.17
N LEU A 70 4.03 -12.30 -2.47
CA LEU A 70 4.71 -13.48 -1.92
C LEU A 70 4.75 -13.49 -0.39
N GLY A 71 4.81 -12.30 0.23
CA GLY A 71 4.83 -12.17 1.68
C GLY A 71 3.58 -12.70 2.39
N PHE A 72 2.43 -12.72 1.70
CA PHE A 72 1.19 -13.25 2.26
C PHE A 72 1.17 -14.78 2.27
N ILE A 73 1.81 -15.44 1.29
CA ILE A 73 1.81 -16.90 1.19
C ILE A 73 2.90 -17.55 2.04
N ASN A 74 4.05 -16.90 2.20
CA ASN A 74 5.17 -17.44 2.97
C ASN A 74 5.15 -17.00 4.44
N GLY A 75 4.19 -16.16 4.83
CA GLY A 75 4.02 -15.65 6.19
C GLY A 75 5.00 -14.55 6.60
N SER A 76 5.80 -14.00 5.68
CA SER A 76 6.68 -12.87 6.00
C SER A 76 5.88 -11.58 6.25
N ILE A 77 4.67 -11.49 5.71
CA ILE A 77 3.66 -10.47 6.03
C ILE A 77 2.76 -11.02 7.14
N PRO A 78 2.85 -10.48 8.37
CA PRO A 78 1.99 -10.92 9.46
C PRO A 78 0.55 -10.48 9.18
N HIS A 79 -0.40 -11.15 9.83
CA HIS A 79 -1.77 -10.71 9.83
C HIS A 79 -1.85 -9.28 10.40
N PRO A 80 -2.60 -8.35 9.78
CA PRO A 80 -2.85 -7.05 10.39
C PRO A 80 -3.52 -7.26 11.75
N GLY A 81 -2.99 -6.62 12.81
CA GLY A 81 -3.61 -6.72 14.14
C GLY A 81 -5.02 -6.13 14.17
N GLU A 82 -5.78 -6.41 15.23
CA GLU A 82 -7.18 -5.96 15.41
C GLU A 82 -7.39 -4.44 15.28
N ASN A 83 -6.31 -3.65 15.47
CA ASN A 83 -6.33 -2.19 15.35
C ASN A 83 -6.03 -1.67 13.92
N HIS A 84 -5.86 -2.55 12.94
CA HIS A 84 -5.68 -2.14 11.54
C HIS A 84 -7.02 -1.64 11.00
N GLN A 85 -7.03 -0.53 10.23
CA GLN A 85 -8.23 0.23 9.85
C GLN A 85 -9.27 -0.54 9.00
N ASN A 86 -8.99 -1.79 8.68
CA ASN A 86 -9.78 -2.74 7.91
C ASN A 86 -9.70 -4.17 8.50
N ALA A 87 -9.38 -4.30 9.80
CA ALA A 87 -9.68 -5.52 10.57
C ALA A 87 -11.21 -5.66 10.60
N TRP A 88 -11.72 -6.49 9.69
CA TRP A 88 -13.10 -6.96 9.52
C TRP A 88 -14.07 -6.54 10.64
N ALA A 89 -14.91 -5.55 10.35
CA ALA A 89 -16.17 -5.35 11.05
C ALA A 89 -17.20 -6.39 10.59
#